data_AF-A0A433JK75-F1
#
_entry.id   AF-A0A433JK75-F1
#
_cell.length_a   1.000
_cell.length_b   1.000
_cell.length_c   1.000
_cell.angle_alpha   90.00
_cell.angle_beta   90.00
_cell.angle_gamma   90.00
#
_symmetry.space_group_name_H-M   'P 1'
#
loop_
_entity.id
_entity.type
_entity.pdbx_description
1 polymer ?
#
loop_
_entity_poly.entity_id
_entity_poly.type
_entity_poly.pdbx_seq_one_letter_code
_entity_poly.pdbx_strand_id
1 'polypeptide(L)'
;MFYDQKITIYKGIIQYLLDSTNYSLQRIANLSNSPIAHLQLIYQHNRLPKESKVELNLLKLFITVIDMEHKGEWKARLQLK
;
A
#
# COMPACT_ATOMS: atom_id res chain seq x y z
N MET A 1 1.72 6.56 -21.15
CA MET A 1 1.17 7.73 -20.41
C MET A 1 0.25 7.31 -19.26
N PHE A 2 -0.96 6.79 -19.51
CA PHE A 2 -1.86 6.35 -18.41
C PHE A 2 -1.29 5.19 -17.58
N TYR A 3 -0.64 4.21 -18.22
CA TYR A 3 -0.05 3.05 -17.54
C TYR A 3 1.08 3.46 -16.58
N ASP A 4 1.97 4.33 -17.04
CA ASP A 4 3.12 4.82 -16.25
C ASP A 4 2.67 5.66 -15.06
N GLN A 5 1.70 6.55 -15.28
CA GLN A 5 1.08 7.34 -14.20
C GLN A 5 0.44 6.44 -13.14
N LYS A 6 -0.26 5.39 -13.58
CA LYS A 6 -0.90 4.42 -12.69
C LYS A 6 0.12 3.66 -11.83
N ILE A 7 1.26 3.27 -12.41
CA ILE A 7 2.38 2.68 -11.66
C ILE A 7 2.92 3.67 -10.63
N THR A 8 3.16 4.92 -11.02
CA THR A 8 3.65 5.97 -10.11
C THR A 8 2.71 6.14 -8.92
N ILE A 9 1.39 6.16 -9.14
CA ILE A 9 0.39 6.26 -8.08
C ILE A 9 0.49 5.08 -7.10
N TYR A 10 0.46 3.83 -7.60
CA TYR A 10 0.51 2.68 -6.69
C TYR A 10 1.85 2.53 -5.99
N LYS A 11 2.95 2.90 -6.65
CA LYS A 11 4.26 2.96 -6.00
C LYS A 11 4.28 4.01 -4.89
N GLY A 12 3.70 5.18 -5.12
CA GLY A 12 3.53 6.22 -4.11
C GLY A 12 2.68 5.77 -2.93
N ILE A 13 1.59 5.02 -3.17
CA ILE A 13 0.77 4.42 -2.12
C ILE A 13 1.59 3.41 -1.29
N ILE A 14 2.34 2.52 -1.94
CA ILE A 14 3.17 1.55 -1.23
C ILE A 14 4.23 2.28 -0.39
N GLN A 15 4.89 3.28 -0.97
CA GLN A 15 5.88 4.10 -0.25
C GLN A 15 5.28 4.78 0.97
N TYR A 16 4.12 5.44 0.80
CA TYR A 16 3.39 6.07 1.90
C TYR A 16 3.10 5.09 3.03
N LEU A 17 2.59 3.90 2.68
CA LEU A 17 2.28 2.87 3.66
C LEU A 17 3.54 2.38 4.39
N LEU A 18 4.66 2.20 3.69
CA LEU A 18 5.93 1.84 4.32
C LEU A 18 6.34 2.91 5.35
N ASP A 19 6.32 4.17 4.95
CA ASP A 19 6.84 5.30 5.73
C ASP A 19 5.92 5.68 6.89
N SER A 20 4.60 5.72 6.67
CA SER A 20 3.64 6.18 7.68
C SER A 20 3.32 5.10 8.72
N THR A 21 3.50 3.83 8.36
CA THR A 21 3.08 2.72 9.22
C THR A 21 4.21 1.90 9.85
N ASN A 22 5.45 2.05 9.37
CA ASN A 22 6.56 1.15 9.66
C ASN A 22 6.26 -0.34 9.35
N TYR A 23 5.29 -0.61 8.48
CA TYR A 23 5.02 -1.95 8.00
C TYR A 23 6.08 -2.36 6.99
N SER A 24 6.47 -3.63 7.03
CA SER A 24 7.24 -4.21 5.93
C SER A 24 6.35 -4.37 4.70
N LEU A 25 6.97 -4.44 3.52
CA LEU A 25 6.24 -4.72 2.26
C LEU A 25 5.41 -6.01 2.35
N GLN A 26 5.92 -7.03 3.06
CA GLN A 26 5.21 -8.26 3.35
C GLN A 26 3.97 -8.03 4.22
N ARG A 27 4.06 -7.18 5.25
CA ARG A 27 2.92 -6.86 6.10
C ARG A 27 1.84 -6.11 5.31
N ILE A 28 2.22 -5.19 4.42
CA ILE A 28 1.30 -4.50 3.53
C ILE A 28 0.59 -5.50 2.61
N ALA A 29 1.34 -6.41 1.96
CA ALA A 29 0.78 -7.46 1.11
C ALA A 29 -0.27 -8.32 1.84
N ASN A 30 0.04 -8.72 3.09
CA ASN A 30 -0.87 -9.50 3.91
C ASN A 30 -2.15 -8.71 4.25
N LEU A 31 -2.02 -7.43 4.64
CA LEU A 31 -3.16 -6.58 4.98
C LEU A 31 -4.01 -6.21 3.76
N SER A 32 -3.40 -6.08 2.58
CA SER A 32 -4.11 -5.87 1.32
C SER A 32 -4.57 -7.19 0.68
N ASN A 33 -4.51 -8.32 1.38
CA ASN A 33 -4.89 -9.64 0.84
C ASN A 33 -4.37 -9.86 -0.59
N SER A 34 -3.08 -9.57 -0.79
CA SER A 34 -2.41 -9.58 -2.09
C SER A 34 -1.10 -10.38 -1.99
N PRO A 35 -0.72 -11.14 -3.03
CA PRO A 35 0.59 -11.77 -3.06
C PRO A 35 1.71 -10.73 -2.96
N ILE A 36 2.73 -11.00 -2.13
CA ILE A 36 3.89 -10.08 -1.99
C ILE A 36 4.58 -9.84 -3.34
N ALA A 37 4.63 -10.85 -4.21
CA ALA A 37 5.18 -10.74 -5.56
C ALA A 37 4.50 -9.63 -6.38
N HIS A 38 3.20 -9.39 -6.19
CA HIS A 38 2.49 -8.35 -6.92
C HIS A 38 2.85 -6.94 -6.42
N LEU A 39 3.08 -6.78 -5.12
CA LEU A 39 3.59 -5.51 -4.58
C LEU A 39 5.05 -5.28 -5.00
N GLN A 40 5.88 -6.33 -5.05
CA GLN A 40 7.25 -6.26 -5.55
C GLN A 40 7.28 -5.84 -7.03
N LEU A 41 6.40 -6.39 -7.87
CA LEU A 41 6.27 -5.99 -9.27
C LEU A 41 6.02 -4.48 -9.42
N ILE A 42 5.11 -3.93 -8.62
CA ILE A 42 4.79 -2.49 -8.65
C ILE A 42 5.97 -1.67 -8.11
N TYR A 43 6.45 -1.99 -6.91
CA TYR A 43 7.36 -1.15 -6.14
C TYR A 43 8.80 -1.22 -6.65
N GLN A 44 9.28 -2.42 -7.02
CA GLN A 44 10.67 -2.66 -7.39
C GLN A 44 10.86 -2.72 -8.92
N HIS A 45 9.85 -3.22 -9.65
CA HIS A 45 9.98 -3.46 -11.08
C HIS A 45 9.17 -2.50 -11.95
N ASN A 46 8.44 -1.54 -11.35
CA ASN A 46 7.57 -0.60 -12.06
C ASN A 46 6.62 -1.30 -13.05
N ARG A 47 6.01 -2.42 -12.63
CA ARG A 47 5.08 -3.22 -13.42
C ARG A 47 3.79 -3.45 -12.66
N LEU A 48 2.66 -3.32 -13.36
CA LEU A 48 1.37 -3.69 -12.77
C LEU A 48 1.17 -5.20 -12.86
N PRO A 49 0.63 -5.84 -11.81
CA PRO A 49 0.13 -7.20 -11.90
C PRO A 49 -1.01 -7.26 -12.93
N LYS A 50 -1.15 -8.39 -13.62
CA LYS A 50 -2.26 -8.59 -14.57
C LYS A 50 -3.63 -8.62 -13.87
N GLU A 51 -3.62 -8.86 -12.56
CA GLU A 51 -4.80 -8.98 -11.72
C GLU A 51 -5.21 -7.62 -11.14
N SER A 52 -6.31 -7.05 -11.65
CA SER A 52 -6.85 -5.76 -11.19
C SER A 52 -7.28 -5.75 -9.71
N LYS A 53 -7.55 -6.91 -9.12
CA LYS A 53 -7.95 -7.03 -7.71
C LYS A 53 -6.86 -6.54 -6.73
N VAL A 54 -5.59 -6.70 -7.09
CA VAL A 54 -4.46 -6.22 -6.27
C VAL A 54 -4.51 -4.72 -6.10
N GLU A 55 -4.76 -4.00 -7.20
CA GLU A 55 -4.86 -2.55 -7.20
C GLU A 55 -6.01 -2.06 -6.30
N LEU A 56 -7.18 -2.68 -6.42
CA LEU A 56 -8.34 -2.35 -5.59
C LEU A 56 -8.09 -2.63 -4.10
N ASN A 57 -7.44 -3.74 -3.78
CA ASN A 57 -7.14 -4.06 -2.39
C ASN A 57 -6.08 -3.12 -1.80
N LEU A 58 -5.07 -2.74 -2.59
CA LEU A 58 -4.06 -1.76 -2.17
C LEU A 58 -4.71 -0.39 -1.91
N LEU A 59 -5.61 0.06 -2.79
CA LEU A 59 -6.38 1.29 -2.59
C LEU A 59 -7.24 1.25 -1.33
N LYS A 60 -7.92 0.12 -1.06
CA LYS A 60 -8.70 -0.04 0.16
C LYS A 60 -7.83 0.07 1.41
N LEU A 61 -6.68 -0.60 1.43
CA LEU A 61 -5.75 -0.51 2.55
C LEU A 61 -5.26 0.93 2.77
N PHE A 62 -4.91 1.63 1.69
CA PHE A 62 -4.52 3.03 1.74
C PHE A 62 -5.59 3.92 2.37
N ILE A 63 -6.83 3.83 1.89
CA ILE A 63 -7.95 4.61 2.43
C ILE A 63 -8.18 4.29 3.91
N THR A 64 -8.10 3.02 4.31
CA THR A 64 -8.23 2.61 5.72
C THR A 64 -7.16 3.25 6.59
N VAL A 65 -5.89 3.26 6.16
CA VAL A 65 -4.80 3.87 6.93
C VAL A 65 -5.01 5.39 7.06
N ILE A 66 -5.39 6.06 5.98
CA ILE A 66 -5.69 7.50 5.99
C ILE A 66 -6.87 7.81 6.93
N ASP A 67 -7.93 7.01 6.90
CA ASP A 67 -9.08 7.18 7.80
C ASP A 67 -8.68 7.02 9.28
N MET A 68 -7.86 6.02 9.60
CA MET A 68 -7.32 5.81 10.95
C MET A 68 -6.40 6.96 11.41
N GLU A 69 -5.63 7.54 10.50
CA GLU A 69 -4.78 8.71 10.80
C GLU A 69 -5.63 9.94 11.11
N HIS A 70 -6.68 10.21 10.33
CA HIS A 70 -7.61 11.31 10.58
C HIS A 70 -8.38 11.17 11.89
N LYS A 71 -8.74 9.95 12.28
CA LYS A 71 -9.39 9.65 13.56
C LYS A 71 -8.45 9.74 14.76
N GLY A 72 -7.15 9.94 14.55
CA GLY A 72 -6.12 9.94 15.60
C GLY A 72 -5.80 8.54 16.15
N GLU A 73 -6.47 7.49 15.65
CA GLU A 73 -6.30 6.10 16.05
C GLU A 73 -4.91 5.57 15.69
N TRP A 74 -4.32 6.10 14.61
CA TRP A 74 -3.00 5.67 14.16
C TRP A 74 -1.87 6.05 15.12
N LYS A 75 -1.85 7.31 15.58
CA LYS A 75 -0.84 7.79 16.54
C LYS A 75 -0.93 7.06 17.87
N ALA A 76 -2.15 6.75 18.33
CA ALA A 76 -2.37 5.94 19.52
C ALA A 76 -1.78 4.52 19.39
N ARG A 77 -1.82 3.90 18.19
CA ARG A 77 -1.23 2.57 17.96
C ARG A 77 0.29 2.59 17.86
N LEU A 78 0.90 3.65 17.32
CA LEU A 78 2.36 3.76 17.21
C LEU A 78 3.04 4.00 18.56
N GLN A 79 2.36 4.66 19.51
CA GLN A 79 2.86 4.93 20.86
C GLN A 79 2.79 3.72 21.81
N LEU A 80 2.15 2.62 21.39
CA LEU A 80 2.00 1.38 22.18
C LEU A 80 3.06 0.31 21.86
N LYS A 81 4.10 0.67 21.09
CA LYS A 81 5.27 -0.18 20.81
C LYS A 81 6.47 0.32 21.60
#